data_AF-A0A7V2PEP1-F1
#
_entry.id   AF-A0A7V2PEP1-F1
#
_cell.length_a   1.000
_cell.length_b   1.000
_cell.length_c   1.000
_cell.angle_alpha   90.00
_cell.angle_beta   90.00
_cell.angle_gamma   90.00
#
_symmetry.space_group_name_H-M   'P 1'
#
loop_
_entity.id
_entity.type
_entity.pdbx_description
1 polymer ?
#
loop_
_entity_poly.entity_id
_entity_poly.type
_entity_poly.pdbx_seq_one_letter_code
_entity_poly.pdbx_strand_id
1 'polypeptide(L)'
;MADASFDAVMIGGGVNGLILGNYLAKNGMKVGIFEKNPELGGALCSSSTPMSGFIGDPCADMVGWWRSPVYTDFQLHERGLEIIFPEAVTAQVFPDGRCLVFLDALDWNRETGEVTPRMDVIQKNLKEIARIAPQDAERMEKTLDQYMLAGIAFENSVLNPPPLPGEPDPMDMLYDNPAHFMDRRYQSMTSFEVACDIYDSPEMRSFFLQWNAIVPTLPNYPTAPEVSIFGMLVPFGLAKIGMAKGGMHNIAHALQRHFSEYGGEFFVGADVDSIIVKNGRAAGIKLADDTEIEARELVVDTAEIQQALNRHLRDYQVNPVIRRKVSKLIYDTGAVLWGGGIAFHDLPQYEATAWNTKLTQARWIFMGDTDIDFLWREYSYQNMHIRPGHWPEKMYMSESPNSRVDPGCAPQGKHQSLVGIAAFPPASWLNETEWQQVKKEAVDEILKEWQCYAPNMTKDNVIASNLRTPYDHRGINCNYVEGSPNGPDLLPSQWGRNRPIPELAQYQVPGVDNLWLASSSQHCSIGTQGYCAYPCYKRMAQKHDLWKPWESREI
;
A
#
# COMPACT_ATOMS: atom_id res chain seq x y z
N MET A 1 0.68 34.72 6.00
CA MET A 1 0.11 33.47 6.54
C MET A 1 -0.64 33.73 7.83
N ALA A 2 -0.08 34.49 8.78
CA ALA A 2 -0.90 35.11 9.82
C ALA A 2 -2.09 35.83 9.16
N ASP A 3 -3.32 35.48 9.56
CA ASP A 3 -4.61 35.93 9.02
C ASP A 3 -5.09 35.26 7.70
N ALA A 4 -4.47 34.15 7.26
CA ALA A 4 -5.00 33.39 6.14
C ALA A 4 -6.26 32.60 6.53
N SER A 5 -7.28 32.67 5.67
CA SER A 5 -8.58 32.01 5.86
C SER A 5 -8.94 31.20 4.61
N PHE A 6 -9.35 29.95 4.83
CA PHE A 6 -9.71 28.97 3.81
C PHE A 6 -11.10 28.39 4.10
N ASP A 7 -11.80 27.90 3.08
CA ASP A 7 -13.03 27.14 3.30
C ASP A 7 -12.69 25.77 3.88
N ALA A 8 -11.67 25.12 3.31
CA ALA A 8 -11.14 23.86 3.83
C ALA A 8 -9.63 23.94 4.11
N VAL A 9 -9.23 23.46 5.27
CA VAL A 9 -7.84 23.32 5.68
C VAL A 9 -7.48 21.85 5.77
N MET A 10 -6.40 21.45 5.09
CA MET A 10 -5.88 20.09 5.07
C MET A 10 -4.59 20.01 5.89
N ILE A 11 -4.51 19.06 6.82
CA ILE A 11 -3.30 18.74 7.57
C ILE A 11 -2.61 17.56 6.89
N GLY A 12 -1.43 17.81 6.33
CA GLY A 12 -0.63 16.84 5.58
C GLY A 12 -0.84 16.93 4.05
N GLY A 13 0.27 17.01 3.33
CA GLY A 13 0.38 17.06 1.88
C GLY A 13 0.66 15.70 1.23
N GLY A 14 0.36 14.60 1.93
CA GLY A 14 0.44 13.26 1.39
C GLY A 14 -0.66 12.96 0.35
N VAL A 15 -0.63 11.76 -0.22
CA VAL A 15 -1.60 11.32 -1.24
C VAL A 15 -3.06 11.57 -0.85
N ASN A 16 -3.44 11.28 0.40
CA ASN A 16 -4.82 11.46 0.84
C ASN A 16 -5.21 12.95 0.93
N GLY A 17 -4.30 13.79 1.42
CA GLY A 17 -4.51 15.24 1.50
C GLY A 17 -4.61 15.88 0.13
N LEU A 18 -3.75 15.46 -0.81
CA LEU A 18 -3.80 15.89 -2.21
C LEU A 18 -5.11 15.48 -2.88
N ILE A 19 -5.57 14.24 -2.71
CA ILE A 19 -6.81 13.76 -3.35
C ILE A 19 -8.03 14.50 -2.80
N LEU A 20 -8.18 14.57 -1.47
CA LEU A 20 -9.29 15.28 -0.85
C LEU A 20 -9.26 16.78 -1.16
N GLY A 21 -8.08 17.40 -1.10
CA GLY A 21 -7.90 18.80 -1.45
C GLY A 21 -8.32 19.09 -2.89
N ASN A 22 -7.97 18.21 -3.83
CA ASN A 22 -8.40 18.32 -5.24
C ASN A 22 -9.93 18.24 -5.40
N TYR A 23 -10.59 17.30 -4.73
CA TYR A 23 -12.04 17.22 -4.79
C TYR A 23 -12.72 18.46 -4.21
N LEU A 24 -12.23 18.97 -3.08
CA LEU A 24 -12.78 20.18 -2.45
C LEU A 24 -12.53 21.43 -3.31
N ALA A 25 -11.33 21.60 -3.86
CA ALA A 25 -11.01 22.70 -4.77
C ALA A 25 -11.86 22.65 -6.05
N LYS A 26 -12.13 21.45 -6.58
CA LYS A 26 -13.00 21.25 -7.74
C LYS A 26 -14.47 21.63 -7.46
N ASN A 27 -14.90 21.62 -6.20
CA ASN A 27 -16.19 22.17 -5.77
C ASN A 27 -16.16 23.71 -5.58
N GLY A 28 -15.07 24.38 -5.95
CA GLY A 28 -14.91 25.84 -5.86
C GLY A 28 -14.53 26.34 -4.47
N MET A 29 -14.20 25.45 -3.53
CA MET A 29 -13.75 25.84 -2.20
C MET A 29 -12.34 26.42 -2.26
N LYS A 30 -12.06 27.45 -1.45
CA LYS A 30 -10.68 27.89 -1.21
C LYS A 30 -9.99 26.91 -0.26
N VAL A 31 -9.07 26.10 -0.78
CA VAL A 31 -8.42 25.02 -0.03
C VAL A 31 -6.95 25.34 0.26
N GLY A 32 -6.51 25.13 1.50
CA GLY A 32 -5.11 25.24 1.93
C GLY A 32 -4.56 23.89 2.43
N ILE A 33 -3.47 23.40 1.85
CA ILE A 33 -2.74 22.21 2.32
C ILE A 33 -1.51 22.64 3.12
N PHE A 34 -1.36 22.12 4.34
CA PHE A 34 -0.21 22.43 5.22
C PHE A 34 0.62 21.17 5.44
N GLU A 35 1.84 21.17 4.91
CA GLU A 35 2.78 20.04 4.92
C GLU A 35 4.03 20.40 5.71
N LYS A 36 4.41 19.53 6.64
CA LYS A 36 5.61 19.69 7.47
C LYS A 36 6.90 19.59 6.66
N ASN A 37 6.94 18.68 5.69
CA ASN A 37 8.10 18.42 4.86
C ASN A 37 8.30 19.52 3.80
N PRO A 38 9.49 19.62 3.19
CA PRO A 38 9.76 20.62 2.15
C PRO A 38 9.00 20.36 0.83
N GLU A 39 8.36 19.20 0.68
CA GLU A 39 7.67 18.79 -0.55
C GLU A 39 6.38 18.03 -0.22
N LEU A 40 5.40 18.12 -1.11
CA LEU A 40 4.17 17.31 -1.06
C LEU A 40 4.44 15.89 -1.57
N GLY A 41 3.57 14.95 -1.19
CA GLY A 41 3.53 13.58 -1.71
C GLY A 41 3.48 12.52 -0.61
N GLY A 42 4.11 12.76 0.54
CA GLY A 42 4.16 11.79 1.63
C GLY A 42 4.81 10.48 1.18
N ALA A 43 4.04 9.39 1.12
CA ALA A 43 4.52 8.10 0.59
C ALA A 43 4.78 8.10 -0.93
N LEU A 44 4.18 9.03 -1.68
CA LEU A 44 4.42 9.26 -3.11
C LEU A 44 5.62 10.20 -3.28
N CYS A 45 6.80 9.74 -2.90
CA CYS A 45 8.04 10.49 -3.07
C CYS A 45 9.08 9.62 -3.75
N SER A 46 10.06 10.29 -4.37
CA SER A 46 11.22 9.68 -5.00
C SER A 46 12.46 10.43 -4.53
N SER A 47 13.62 9.76 -4.49
CA SER A 47 14.86 10.38 -4.05
C SER A 47 16.06 9.83 -4.81
N SER A 48 17.21 10.52 -4.73
CA SER A 48 18.48 10.00 -5.27
C SER A 48 19.04 8.88 -4.39
N THR A 49 18.48 7.69 -4.53
CA THR A 49 18.80 6.49 -3.76
C THR A 49 18.94 5.30 -4.72
N PRO A 50 19.85 4.34 -4.47
CA PRO A 50 20.76 4.24 -3.32
C PRO A 50 21.95 5.23 -3.34
N MET A 51 22.17 5.91 -4.46
CA MET A 51 23.18 6.97 -4.57
C MET A 51 22.80 8.00 -5.65
N SER A 52 23.60 9.07 -5.76
CA SER A 52 23.42 10.08 -6.81
C SER A 52 23.43 9.46 -8.22
N GLY A 53 22.54 9.94 -9.09
CA GLY A 53 22.36 9.42 -10.46
C GLY A 53 21.33 8.30 -10.59
N PHE A 54 20.84 7.75 -9.46
CA PHE A 54 19.72 6.82 -9.43
C PHE A 54 18.45 7.53 -8.94
N ILE A 55 17.28 7.04 -9.34
CA ILE A 55 15.97 7.49 -8.84
C ILE A 55 15.31 6.29 -8.17
N GLY A 56 15.25 6.29 -6.84
CA GLY A 56 14.62 5.22 -6.10
C GLY A 56 13.48 5.71 -5.25
N ASP A 57 12.49 4.84 -5.08
CA ASP A 57 11.29 5.14 -4.32
C ASP A 57 11.45 4.66 -2.86
N PRO A 58 11.53 5.59 -1.89
CA PRO A 58 11.78 5.29 -0.48
C PRO A 58 10.65 4.58 0.26
N CYS A 59 9.43 4.61 -0.26
CA CYS A 59 8.24 4.08 0.42
C CYS A 59 7.38 3.27 -0.54
N ALA A 60 6.48 3.90 -1.31
CA ALA A 60 5.68 3.17 -2.29
C ALA A 60 6.45 3.10 -3.61
N ASP A 61 6.49 1.93 -4.25
CA ASP A 61 7.22 1.67 -5.50
C ASP A 61 6.32 1.10 -6.61
N MET A 62 5.21 0.47 -6.20
CA MET A 62 4.26 -0.19 -7.07
C MET A 62 2.95 0.59 -7.16
N VAL A 63 2.37 0.65 -8.36
CA VAL A 63 1.12 1.40 -8.61
C VAL A 63 0.02 0.54 -9.20
N GLY A 64 -1.17 0.67 -8.62
CA GLY A 64 -2.42 0.13 -9.15
C GLY A 64 -3.45 1.22 -9.46
N TRP A 65 -3.00 2.41 -9.86
CA TRP A 65 -3.86 3.59 -10.07
C TRP A 65 -4.93 3.42 -11.15
N TRP A 66 -4.83 2.39 -11.98
CA TRP A 66 -5.88 1.97 -12.90
C TRP A 66 -7.20 1.60 -12.19
N ARG A 67 -7.13 1.18 -10.92
CA ARG A 67 -8.33 0.93 -10.07
C ARG A 67 -8.92 2.19 -9.45
N SER A 68 -8.18 3.30 -9.46
CA SER A 68 -8.59 4.50 -8.74
C SER A 68 -9.48 5.38 -9.61
N PRO A 69 -10.73 5.65 -9.22
CA PRO A 69 -11.58 6.66 -9.86
C PRO A 69 -10.90 8.02 -9.99
N VAL A 70 -10.03 8.36 -9.03
CA VAL A 70 -9.26 9.60 -8.95
C VAL A 70 -8.42 9.84 -10.21
N TYR A 71 -7.90 8.76 -10.83
CA TYR A 71 -7.08 8.88 -12.04
C TYR A 71 -7.86 9.54 -13.18
N THR A 72 -9.12 9.14 -13.38
CA THR A 72 -9.99 9.67 -14.43
C THR A 72 -10.73 10.92 -13.99
N ASP A 73 -11.16 11.02 -12.72
CA ASP A 73 -11.84 12.19 -12.17
C ASP A 73 -11.02 13.47 -12.30
N PHE A 74 -9.69 13.33 -12.22
CA PHE A 74 -8.70 14.40 -12.36
C PHE A 74 -7.86 14.30 -13.63
N GLN A 75 -8.22 13.39 -14.56
CA GLN A 75 -7.54 13.18 -15.85
C GLN A 75 -6.02 13.24 -15.72
N LEU A 76 -5.44 12.43 -14.82
CA LEU A 76 -4.04 12.57 -14.43
C LEU A 76 -3.06 12.32 -15.59
N HIS A 77 -3.49 11.57 -16.60
CA HIS A 77 -2.72 11.37 -17.84
C HIS A 77 -2.46 12.68 -18.59
N GLU A 78 -3.44 13.61 -18.63
CA GLU A 78 -3.27 14.93 -19.25
C GLU A 78 -2.31 15.83 -18.47
N ARG A 79 -2.07 15.49 -17.19
CA ARG A 79 -1.20 16.23 -16.26
C ARG A 79 0.18 15.58 -16.12
N GLY A 80 0.55 14.73 -17.08
CA GLY A 80 1.88 14.15 -17.22
C GLY A 80 2.11 12.86 -16.44
N LEU A 81 1.08 12.24 -15.84
CA LEU A 81 1.22 10.93 -15.21
C LEU A 81 1.26 9.81 -16.26
N GLU A 82 2.45 9.28 -16.51
CA GLU A 82 2.67 8.08 -17.30
C GLU A 82 2.93 6.88 -16.37
N ILE A 83 2.16 5.80 -16.55
CA ILE A 83 2.34 4.55 -15.81
C ILE A 83 2.78 3.46 -16.78
N ILE A 84 3.90 2.83 -16.47
CA ILE A 84 4.46 1.72 -17.23
C ILE A 84 3.95 0.41 -16.60
N PHE A 85 3.38 -0.46 -17.43
CA PHE A 85 2.95 -1.80 -17.03
C PHE A 85 3.75 -2.86 -17.79
N PRO A 86 4.62 -3.62 -17.10
CA PRO A 86 5.31 -4.74 -17.72
C PRO A 86 4.34 -5.84 -18.17
N GLU A 87 4.75 -6.67 -19.13
CA GLU A 87 3.92 -7.77 -19.65
C GLU A 87 3.58 -8.80 -18.55
N ALA A 88 4.54 -9.11 -17.68
CA ALA A 88 4.34 -9.97 -16.52
C ALA A 88 4.09 -9.13 -15.26
N VAL A 89 2.98 -9.40 -14.59
CA VAL A 89 2.60 -8.77 -13.32
C VAL A 89 3.57 -9.19 -12.24
N THR A 90 3.76 -10.50 -12.08
CA THR A 90 4.57 -11.05 -11.00
C THR A 90 5.15 -12.41 -11.40
N ALA A 91 6.16 -12.84 -10.67
CA ALA A 91 6.70 -14.17 -10.75
C ALA A 91 7.14 -14.67 -9.37
N GLN A 92 7.24 -15.99 -9.21
CA GLN A 92 7.97 -16.61 -8.10
C GLN A 92 9.03 -17.54 -8.64
N VAL A 93 10.24 -17.45 -8.09
CA VAL A 93 11.34 -18.37 -8.37
C VAL A 93 11.53 -19.34 -7.21
N PHE A 94 11.76 -20.61 -7.53
CA PHE A 94 12.02 -21.67 -6.56
C PHE A 94 13.50 -22.09 -6.61
N PRO A 95 14.07 -22.63 -5.51
CA PRO A 95 15.49 -23.03 -5.46
C PRO A 95 15.86 -24.16 -6.43
N ASP A 96 14.89 -24.90 -6.96
CA ASP A 96 15.11 -25.98 -7.92
C ASP A 96 15.13 -25.53 -9.38
N GLY A 97 15.13 -24.22 -9.62
CA GLY A 97 15.14 -23.61 -10.96
C GLY A 97 13.78 -23.58 -11.65
N ARG A 98 12.69 -24.03 -11.01
CA ARG A 98 11.33 -23.78 -11.51
C ARG A 98 10.90 -22.34 -11.19
N CYS A 99 9.91 -21.83 -11.93
CA CYS A 99 9.23 -20.59 -11.59
C CYS A 99 7.76 -20.60 -12.04
N LEU A 100 6.97 -19.72 -11.42
CA LEU A 100 5.65 -19.31 -11.88
C LEU A 100 5.77 -17.88 -12.42
N VAL A 101 5.18 -17.60 -13.59
CA VAL A 101 5.12 -16.25 -14.18
C VAL A 101 3.67 -15.92 -14.55
N PHE A 102 3.11 -14.87 -13.96
CA PHE A 102 1.74 -14.43 -14.23
C PHE A 102 1.74 -13.18 -15.08
N LEU A 103 1.13 -13.28 -16.26
CA LEU A 103 0.96 -12.20 -17.22
C LEU A 103 -0.18 -11.27 -16.82
N ASP A 104 -0.08 -10.01 -17.19
CA ASP A 104 -1.16 -9.05 -17.05
C ASP A 104 -2.35 -9.49 -17.91
N ALA A 105 -3.50 -9.75 -17.29
CA ALA A 105 -4.70 -10.17 -17.98
C ALA A 105 -5.74 -9.04 -18.09
N LEU A 106 -5.33 -7.77 -17.91
CA LEU A 106 -6.24 -6.64 -17.95
C LEU A 106 -5.86 -5.65 -19.06
N ASP A 107 -6.83 -5.36 -19.94
CA ASP A 107 -6.78 -4.18 -20.79
C ASP A 107 -7.37 -3.00 -20.03
N TRP A 108 -6.65 -1.88 -20.00
CA TRP A 108 -7.06 -0.67 -19.31
C TRP A 108 -7.07 0.51 -20.28
N ASN A 109 -8.24 1.14 -20.45
CA ASN A 109 -8.34 2.41 -21.13
C ASN A 109 -8.05 3.53 -20.13
N ARG A 110 -6.88 4.16 -20.26
CA ARG A 110 -6.46 5.24 -19.35
C ARG A 110 -7.33 6.51 -19.43
N GLU A 111 -8.05 6.73 -20.54
CA GLU A 111 -8.87 7.93 -20.73
C GLU A 111 -10.22 7.77 -20.05
N THR A 112 -10.88 6.62 -20.26
CA THR A 112 -12.21 6.33 -19.68
C THR A 112 -12.13 5.68 -18.30
N GLY A 113 -11.02 5.01 -17.99
CA GLY A 113 -10.87 4.17 -16.80
C GLY A 113 -11.46 2.77 -16.97
N GLU A 114 -12.00 2.43 -18.14
CA GLU A 114 -12.57 1.12 -18.43
C GLU A 114 -11.50 0.01 -18.33
N VAL A 115 -11.88 -1.11 -17.71
CA VAL A 115 -11.01 -2.27 -17.53
C VAL A 115 -11.73 -3.50 -18.05
N THR A 116 -11.06 -4.26 -18.92
CA THR A 116 -11.61 -5.49 -19.49
C THR A 116 -10.65 -6.66 -19.28
N PRO A 117 -11.11 -7.79 -18.71
CA PRO A 117 -10.30 -9.01 -18.62
C PRO A 117 -10.03 -9.64 -19.99
N ARG A 118 -8.79 -10.07 -20.21
CA ARG A 118 -8.32 -10.82 -21.38
C ARG A 118 -8.35 -12.32 -21.12
N MET A 119 -9.45 -12.96 -21.50
CA MET A 119 -9.67 -14.39 -21.25
C MET A 119 -8.57 -15.29 -21.84
N ASP A 120 -7.98 -14.93 -22.98
CA ASP A 120 -6.87 -15.70 -23.57
C ASP A 120 -5.60 -15.65 -22.70
N VAL A 121 -5.36 -14.54 -22.00
CA VAL A 121 -4.23 -14.38 -21.09
C VAL A 121 -4.47 -15.08 -19.76
N ILE A 122 -5.69 -15.01 -19.22
CA ILE A 122 -6.09 -15.79 -18.04
C ILE A 122 -5.81 -17.28 -18.29
N GLN A 123 -6.18 -17.78 -19.47
CA GLN A 123 -5.92 -19.16 -19.89
C GLN A 123 -4.44 -19.49 -20.05
N LYS A 124 -3.59 -18.54 -20.46
CA LYS A 124 -2.12 -18.71 -20.46
C LYS A 124 -1.58 -18.82 -19.04
N ASN A 125 -2.08 -18.01 -18.12
CA ASN A 125 -1.66 -18.05 -16.72
C ASN A 125 -2.09 -19.36 -16.04
N LEU A 126 -3.30 -19.85 -16.28
CA LEU A 126 -3.75 -21.17 -15.79
C LEU A 126 -2.89 -22.31 -16.33
N LYS A 127 -2.46 -22.23 -17.61
CA LYS A 127 -1.50 -23.19 -18.18
C LYS A 127 -0.13 -23.12 -17.52
N GLU A 128 0.33 -21.94 -17.11
CA GLU A 128 1.58 -21.82 -16.35
C GLU A 128 1.46 -22.53 -15.00
N ILE A 129 0.36 -22.33 -14.27
CA ILE A 129 0.07 -23.05 -13.02
C ILE A 129 0.05 -24.56 -13.28
N ALA A 130 -0.61 -25.00 -14.35
CA ALA A 130 -0.77 -26.43 -14.66
C ALA A 130 0.57 -27.17 -14.91
N ARG A 131 1.66 -26.46 -15.24
CA ARG A 131 3.00 -27.04 -15.38
C ARG A 131 3.57 -27.53 -14.05
N ILE A 132 3.13 -26.96 -12.93
CA ILE A 132 3.64 -27.21 -11.58
C ILE A 132 2.56 -27.83 -10.69
N ALA A 133 1.35 -27.27 -10.75
CA ALA A 133 0.21 -27.61 -9.90
C ALA A 133 -1.06 -27.82 -10.75
N PRO A 134 -1.16 -28.94 -11.49
CA PRO A 134 -2.29 -29.19 -12.40
C PRO A 134 -3.66 -29.26 -11.70
N GLN A 135 -3.72 -29.76 -10.46
CA GLN A 135 -4.95 -29.83 -9.69
C GLN A 135 -5.47 -28.42 -9.31
N ASP A 136 -4.56 -27.53 -8.91
CA ASP A 136 -4.90 -26.14 -8.60
C ASP A 136 -5.38 -25.41 -9.84
N ALA A 137 -4.68 -25.57 -10.98
CA ALA A 137 -5.10 -24.97 -12.24
C ALA A 137 -6.51 -25.41 -12.66
N GLU A 138 -6.83 -26.70 -12.54
CA GLU A 138 -8.16 -27.24 -12.85
C GLU A 138 -9.24 -26.68 -11.90
N ARG A 139 -8.95 -26.61 -10.59
CA ARG A 139 -9.88 -26.04 -9.60
C ARG A 139 -10.13 -24.56 -9.89
N MET A 140 -9.06 -23.80 -10.11
CA MET A 140 -9.11 -22.36 -10.41
C MET A 140 -9.86 -22.06 -11.71
N GLU A 141 -9.67 -22.88 -12.75
CA GLU A 141 -10.41 -22.74 -14.01
C GLU A 141 -11.91 -22.93 -13.79
N LYS A 142 -12.31 -23.97 -13.04
CA LYS A 142 -13.72 -24.27 -12.74
C LYS A 142 -14.40 -23.20 -11.88
N THR A 143 -13.65 -22.44 -11.09
CA THR A 143 -14.19 -21.41 -10.19
C THR A 143 -13.84 -19.98 -10.60
N LEU A 144 -13.38 -19.75 -11.84
CA LEU A 144 -12.95 -18.44 -12.33
C LEU A 144 -14.02 -17.34 -12.12
N ASP A 145 -15.27 -17.59 -12.50
CA ASP A 145 -16.38 -16.63 -12.34
C ASP A 145 -16.55 -16.21 -10.87
N GLN A 146 -16.30 -17.14 -9.95
CA GLN A 146 -16.42 -16.92 -8.52
C GLN A 146 -15.27 -16.06 -7.97
N TYR A 147 -14.06 -16.24 -8.50
CA TYR A 147 -12.93 -15.33 -8.23
C TYR A 147 -13.21 -13.92 -8.77
N MET A 148 -13.82 -13.81 -9.95
CA MET A 148 -14.21 -12.49 -10.50
C MET A 148 -15.26 -11.81 -9.62
N LEU A 149 -16.27 -12.54 -9.12
CA LEU A 149 -17.23 -12.02 -8.15
C LEU A 149 -16.55 -11.54 -6.85
N ALA A 150 -15.59 -12.31 -6.34
CA ALA A 150 -14.80 -11.90 -5.17
C ALA A 150 -14.02 -10.60 -5.45
N GLY A 151 -13.45 -10.46 -6.65
CA GLY A 151 -12.78 -9.22 -7.08
C GLY A 151 -13.70 -8.00 -7.11
N ILE A 152 -14.94 -8.16 -7.59
CA ILE A 152 -15.95 -7.09 -7.56
C ILE A 152 -16.30 -6.71 -6.12
N ALA A 153 -16.45 -7.69 -5.22
CA ALA A 153 -16.71 -7.44 -3.81
C ALA A 153 -15.55 -6.70 -3.14
N PHE A 154 -14.30 -7.09 -3.44
CA PHE A 154 -13.10 -6.40 -3.00
C PHE A 154 -13.09 -4.93 -3.43
N GLU A 155 -13.30 -4.66 -4.73
CA GLU A 155 -13.31 -3.29 -5.26
C GLU A 155 -14.41 -2.45 -4.61
N ASN A 156 -15.60 -3.02 -4.44
CA ASN A 156 -16.69 -2.36 -3.72
C ASN A 156 -16.36 -2.09 -2.25
N SER A 157 -15.66 -3.00 -1.57
CA SER A 157 -15.23 -2.78 -0.18
C SER A 157 -14.24 -1.62 -0.07
N VAL A 158 -13.21 -1.56 -0.92
CA VAL A 158 -12.12 -0.57 -0.78
C VAL A 158 -12.44 0.81 -1.38
N LEU A 159 -13.40 0.90 -2.32
CA LEU A 159 -13.81 2.17 -2.96
C LEU A 159 -15.05 2.82 -2.33
N ASN A 160 -15.61 2.21 -1.29
CA ASN A 160 -16.75 2.75 -0.55
C ASN A 160 -16.40 2.91 0.94
N PRO A 161 -17.03 3.88 1.62
CA PRO A 161 -16.89 3.98 3.06
C PRO A 161 -17.43 2.71 3.73
N PRO A 162 -16.92 2.35 4.93
CA PRO A 162 -17.50 1.26 5.68
C PRO A 162 -19.02 1.43 5.85
N PRO A 163 -19.81 0.34 5.73
CA PRO A 163 -21.26 0.39 5.90
C PRO A 163 -21.64 0.97 7.27
N LEU A 164 -22.75 1.72 7.31
CA LEU A 164 -23.37 2.10 8.58
C LEU A 164 -24.00 0.87 9.25
N PRO A 165 -24.25 0.92 10.57
CA PRO A 165 -24.97 -0.16 11.25
C PRO A 165 -26.30 -0.48 10.56
N GLY A 166 -26.46 -1.73 10.09
CA GLY A 166 -27.65 -2.21 9.39
C GLY A 166 -27.60 -2.10 7.86
N GLU A 167 -26.59 -1.45 7.29
CA GLU A 167 -26.35 -1.48 5.83
C GLU A 167 -25.64 -2.78 5.41
N PRO A 168 -25.88 -3.29 4.17
CA PRO A 168 -25.20 -4.47 3.66
C PRO A 168 -23.69 -4.22 3.51
N ASP A 169 -22.89 -5.16 3.98
CA ASP A 169 -21.44 -5.16 3.73
C ASP A 169 -21.14 -5.92 2.42
N PRO A 170 -20.30 -5.38 1.50
CA PRO A 170 -19.95 -6.07 0.26
C PRO A 170 -19.43 -7.49 0.48
N MET A 171 -18.71 -7.73 1.57
CA MET A 171 -18.21 -9.06 1.93
C MET A 171 -19.33 -9.95 2.44
N ASP A 172 -20.24 -9.45 3.27
CA ASP A 172 -21.41 -10.21 3.72
C ASP A 172 -22.31 -10.60 2.54
N MET A 173 -22.52 -9.68 1.58
CA MET A 173 -23.22 -9.94 0.33
C MET A 173 -22.52 -10.98 -0.54
N LEU A 174 -21.18 -10.95 -0.59
CA LEU A 174 -20.43 -12.01 -1.24
C LEU A 174 -20.77 -13.33 -0.55
N TYR A 175 -20.57 -13.46 0.77
CA TYR A 175 -20.80 -14.71 1.51
C TYR A 175 -22.24 -15.25 1.49
N ASP A 176 -23.24 -14.42 1.22
CA ASP A 176 -24.64 -14.85 1.10
C ASP A 176 -24.99 -15.34 -0.33
N ASN A 177 -24.10 -15.14 -1.31
CA ASN A 177 -24.33 -15.54 -2.69
C ASN A 177 -24.03 -17.05 -2.90
N PRO A 178 -24.98 -17.93 -3.23
CA PRO A 178 -24.68 -19.35 -3.40
C PRO A 178 -23.69 -19.68 -4.53
N ALA A 179 -23.34 -18.70 -5.38
CA ALA A 179 -22.40 -18.85 -6.48
C ALA A 179 -20.92 -18.55 -6.15
N HIS A 180 -20.54 -18.12 -4.93
CA HIS A 180 -19.11 -17.99 -4.57
C HIS A 180 -18.55 -19.27 -3.92
N PHE A 181 -17.22 -19.44 -3.94
CA PHE A 181 -16.53 -20.55 -3.24
C PHE A 181 -16.02 -20.15 -1.85
N MET A 182 -15.88 -18.85 -1.58
CA MET A 182 -15.20 -18.38 -0.37
C MET A 182 -15.95 -18.76 0.90
N ASP A 183 -15.27 -19.41 1.85
CA ASP A 183 -15.90 -19.77 3.11
C ASP A 183 -16.04 -18.54 4.03
N ARG A 184 -17.19 -18.37 4.70
CA ARG A 184 -17.39 -17.29 5.69
C ARG A 184 -16.35 -17.34 6.82
N ARG A 185 -15.79 -18.52 7.12
CA ARG A 185 -14.67 -18.70 8.07
C ARG A 185 -13.44 -17.87 7.72
N TYR A 186 -13.27 -17.44 6.46
CA TYR A 186 -12.11 -16.66 6.04
C TYR A 186 -11.97 -15.33 6.80
N GLN A 187 -13.05 -14.79 7.36
CA GLN A 187 -13.03 -13.62 8.23
C GLN A 187 -12.23 -13.82 9.54
N SER A 188 -12.00 -15.08 9.93
CA SER A 188 -11.36 -15.46 11.20
C SER A 188 -10.14 -16.37 11.00
N MET A 189 -9.92 -16.87 9.78
CA MET A 189 -8.80 -17.74 9.45
C MET A 189 -7.50 -16.95 9.29
N THR A 190 -6.40 -17.58 9.63
CA THR A 190 -5.05 -17.11 9.30
C THR A 190 -4.79 -17.22 7.81
N SER A 191 -3.83 -16.44 7.29
CA SER A 191 -3.44 -16.48 5.88
C SER A 191 -3.00 -17.90 5.45
N PHE A 192 -2.39 -18.67 6.35
CA PHE A 192 -2.05 -20.07 6.13
C PHE A 192 -3.27 -21.00 6.01
N GLU A 193 -4.24 -20.86 6.89
CA GLU A 193 -5.47 -21.65 6.81
C GLU A 193 -6.21 -21.36 5.50
N VAL A 194 -6.27 -20.09 5.07
CA VAL A 194 -6.85 -19.71 3.78
C VAL A 194 -6.07 -20.34 2.62
N ALA A 195 -4.73 -20.26 2.63
CA ALA A 195 -3.89 -20.86 1.60
C ALA A 195 -4.13 -22.37 1.46
N CYS A 196 -4.23 -23.08 2.59
CA CYS A 196 -4.49 -24.52 2.62
C CYS A 196 -5.90 -24.91 2.14
N ASP A 197 -6.88 -24.01 2.30
CA ASP A 197 -8.26 -24.25 1.87
C ASP A 197 -8.44 -24.04 0.36
N ILE A 198 -7.76 -23.04 -0.22
CA ILE A 198 -7.89 -22.68 -1.64
C ILE A 198 -6.94 -23.44 -2.57
N TYR A 199 -5.76 -23.84 -2.09
CA TYR A 199 -4.74 -24.51 -2.90
C TYR A 199 -4.34 -25.87 -2.33
N ASP A 200 -4.08 -26.83 -3.20
CA ASP A 200 -3.58 -28.17 -2.88
C ASP A 200 -2.05 -28.24 -2.95
N SER A 201 -1.43 -27.57 -3.92
CA SER A 201 0.04 -27.62 -4.10
C SER A 201 0.78 -26.73 -3.09
N PRO A 202 1.97 -27.17 -2.63
CA PRO A 202 2.79 -26.34 -1.77
C PRO A 202 3.37 -25.13 -2.54
N GLU A 203 3.52 -25.20 -3.87
CA GLU A 203 3.93 -24.06 -4.71
C GLU A 203 2.92 -22.91 -4.69
N MET A 204 1.63 -23.19 -4.93
CA MET A 204 0.60 -22.14 -4.92
C MET A 204 0.34 -21.61 -3.50
N ARG A 205 0.45 -22.46 -2.47
CA ARG A 205 0.39 -22.03 -1.07
C ARG A 205 1.56 -21.09 -0.72
N SER A 206 2.78 -21.45 -1.12
CA SER A 206 3.97 -20.61 -0.92
C SER A 206 3.81 -19.26 -1.62
N PHE A 207 3.38 -19.26 -2.88
CA PHE A 207 3.10 -18.04 -3.64
C PHE A 207 2.12 -17.12 -2.91
N PHE A 208 0.97 -17.68 -2.52
CA PHE A 208 -0.09 -16.92 -1.86
C PHE A 208 0.36 -16.36 -0.52
N LEU A 209 1.09 -17.14 0.28
CA LEU A 209 1.58 -16.71 1.58
C LEU A 209 2.63 -15.61 1.46
N GLN A 210 3.57 -15.72 0.53
CA GLN A 210 4.56 -14.67 0.30
C GLN A 210 3.92 -13.38 -0.21
N TRP A 211 2.93 -13.48 -1.10
CA TRP A 211 2.15 -12.33 -1.54
C TRP A 211 1.46 -11.61 -0.37
N ASN A 212 0.73 -12.36 0.46
CA ASN A 212 0.02 -11.80 1.62
C ASN A 212 0.99 -11.24 2.66
N ALA A 213 2.15 -11.88 2.84
CA ALA A 213 3.15 -11.42 3.79
C ALA A 213 3.59 -9.98 3.52
N ILE A 214 3.68 -9.56 2.24
CA ILE A 214 4.07 -8.20 1.90
C ILE A 214 2.95 -7.16 2.10
N VAL A 215 1.70 -7.58 2.11
CA VAL A 215 0.57 -6.71 2.48
C VAL A 215 0.37 -6.82 3.99
N PRO A 216 1.26 -6.15 4.75
CA PRO A 216 1.96 -6.68 5.91
C PRO A 216 1.03 -7.37 6.90
N THR A 217 0.89 -8.65 6.64
CA THR A 217 0.24 -9.62 7.49
C THR A 217 1.24 -10.74 7.69
N LEU A 218 1.08 -11.49 8.75
CA LEU A 218 1.89 -12.69 8.95
C LEU A 218 1.07 -13.90 8.53
N PRO A 219 1.72 -14.95 7.98
CA PRO A 219 1.06 -16.23 7.73
C PRO A 219 0.19 -16.66 8.90
N ASN A 220 0.66 -16.43 10.15
CA ASN A 220 0.04 -16.78 11.42
C ASN A 220 -0.90 -15.82 12.11
N TYR A 221 -1.30 -14.78 11.39
CA TYR A 221 -2.29 -13.85 11.88
C TYR A 221 -3.57 -13.95 11.04
N PRO A 222 -4.75 -13.86 11.68
CA PRO A 222 -5.98 -13.57 10.96
C PRO A 222 -5.83 -12.25 10.22
N THR A 223 -6.30 -12.23 8.98
CA THR A 223 -6.17 -11.09 8.08
C THR A 223 -7.53 -10.71 7.54
N ALA A 224 -7.78 -9.43 7.30
CA ALA A 224 -9.00 -8.99 6.62
C ALA A 224 -9.17 -9.75 5.28
N PRO A 225 -10.33 -10.37 5.00
CA PRO A 225 -10.50 -11.26 3.86
C PRO A 225 -10.25 -10.57 2.52
N GLU A 226 -10.43 -9.25 2.43
CA GLU A 226 -10.10 -8.44 1.26
C GLU A 226 -8.63 -8.52 0.85
N VAL A 227 -7.71 -8.60 1.82
CA VAL A 227 -6.28 -8.75 1.55
C VAL A 227 -6.01 -10.11 0.89
N SER A 228 -6.65 -11.17 1.39
CA SER A 228 -6.59 -12.51 0.80
C SER A 228 -7.18 -12.56 -0.60
N ILE A 229 -8.32 -11.91 -0.85
CA ILE A 229 -8.93 -11.83 -2.20
C ILE A 229 -7.95 -11.19 -3.18
N PHE A 230 -7.24 -10.14 -2.77
CA PHE A 230 -6.28 -9.52 -3.64
C PHE A 230 -5.21 -10.50 -4.11
N GLY A 231 -4.66 -11.34 -3.21
CA GLY A 231 -3.72 -12.41 -3.56
C GLY A 231 -4.31 -13.52 -4.43
N MET A 232 -5.61 -13.81 -4.29
CA MET A 232 -6.32 -14.79 -5.11
C MET A 232 -6.48 -14.37 -6.57
N LEU A 233 -6.54 -13.06 -6.86
CA LEU A 233 -6.70 -12.53 -8.21
C LEU A 233 -5.39 -12.53 -9.03
N VAL A 234 -4.25 -12.57 -8.35
CA VAL A 234 -2.93 -12.42 -8.97
C VAL A 234 -2.59 -13.56 -9.94
N PRO A 235 -2.80 -14.85 -9.62
CA PRO A 235 -2.47 -15.93 -10.55
C PRO A 235 -3.29 -15.90 -11.83
N PHE A 236 -4.46 -15.28 -11.83
CA PHE A 236 -5.24 -15.06 -13.06
C PHE A 236 -4.71 -13.89 -13.90
N GLY A 237 -3.83 -13.06 -13.36
CA GLY A 237 -3.39 -11.81 -14.01
C GLY A 237 -4.35 -10.65 -13.78
N LEU A 238 -5.31 -10.78 -12.87
CA LEU A 238 -6.35 -9.76 -12.57
C LEU A 238 -5.86 -8.72 -11.56
N ALA A 239 -4.55 -8.61 -11.35
CA ALA A 239 -3.92 -7.65 -10.47
C ALA A 239 -2.78 -6.93 -11.19
N LYS A 240 -3.12 -6.02 -12.10
CA LYS A 240 -2.12 -5.22 -12.84
C LYS A 240 -1.30 -4.33 -11.88
N ILE A 241 0.04 -4.41 -11.98
CA ILE A 241 1.01 -3.66 -11.16
C ILE A 241 1.90 -2.87 -12.10
N GLY A 242 1.95 -1.56 -11.93
CA GLY A 242 2.78 -0.67 -12.75
C GLY A 242 3.87 0.02 -11.95
N MET A 243 4.57 0.91 -12.66
CA MET A 243 5.53 1.87 -12.12
C MET A 243 5.23 3.25 -12.71
N ALA A 244 5.24 4.30 -11.88
CA ALA A 244 5.19 5.66 -12.38
C ALA A 244 6.52 6.00 -13.05
N LYS A 245 6.48 6.42 -14.32
CA LYS A 245 7.70 6.78 -15.06
C LYS A 245 8.38 7.97 -14.39
N GLY A 246 9.69 7.89 -14.21
CA GLY A 246 10.50 8.89 -13.50
C GLY A 246 10.32 8.88 -11.98
N GLY A 247 9.69 7.83 -11.41
CA GLY A 247 9.49 7.67 -9.98
C GLY A 247 8.10 8.08 -9.48
N MET A 248 7.77 7.61 -8.28
CA MET A 248 6.45 7.72 -7.65
C MET A 248 6.03 9.15 -7.30
N HIS A 249 6.98 10.08 -7.16
CA HIS A 249 6.69 11.50 -6.94
C HIS A 249 5.87 12.12 -8.08
N ASN A 250 5.98 11.60 -9.30
CA ASN A 250 5.23 12.13 -10.44
C ASN A 250 3.70 11.97 -10.31
N ILE A 251 3.22 11.03 -9.49
CA ILE A 251 1.80 10.95 -9.14
C ILE A 251 1.40 12.15 -8.29
N ALA A 252 2.17 12.47 -7.25
CA ALA A 252 1.91 13.63 -6.40
C ALA A 252 2.01 14.94 -7.21
N HIS A 253 2.97 15.05 -8.12
CA HIS A 253 3.08 16.21 -9.03
C HIS A 253 1.85 16.35 -9.95
N ALA A 254 1.31 15.25 -10.49
CA ALA A 254 0.10 15.30 -11.31
C ALA A 254 -1.12 15.78 -10.50
N LEU A 255 -1.28 15.27 -9.27
CA LEU A 255 -2.32 15.73 -8.33
C LEU A 255 -2.12 17.20 -7.95
N GLN A 256 -0.88 17.63 -7.73
CA GLN A 256 -0.55 19.02 -7.39
C GLN A 256 -0.86 19.97 -8.55
N ARG A 257 -0.56 19.59 -9.80
CA ARG A 257 -0.93 20.36 -10.99
C ARG A 257 -2.45 20.56 -11.06
N HIS A 258 -3.22 19.48 -10.92
CA HIS A 258 -4.69 19.58 -10.86
C HIS A 258 -5.12 20.50 -9.71
N PHE A 259 -4.52 20.38 -8.53
CA PHE A 259 -4.91 21.17 -7.37
C PHE A 259 -4.70 22.67 -7.59
N SER A 260 -3.54 23.05 -8.15
CA SER A 260 -3.23 24.44 -8.47
C SER A 260 -4.09 25.00 -9.60
N GLU A 261 -4.47 24.20 -10.60
CA GLU A 261 -5.38 24.62 -11.67
C GLU A 261 -6.76 25.04 -11.14
N TYR A 262 -7.24 24.39 -10.08
CA TYR A 262 -8.49 24.71 -9.41
C TYR A 262 -8.33 25.69 -8.23
N GLY A 263 -7.21 26.43 -8.19
CA GLY A 263 -6.97 27.50 -7.21
C GLY A 263 -6.59 27.04 -5.81
N GLY A 264 -6.23 25.77 -5.65
CA GLY A 264 -5.71 25.23 -4.40
C GLY A 264 -4.35 25.81 -4.03
N GLU A 265 -4.17 26.16 -2.75
CA GLU A 265 -2.92 26.68 -2.20
C GLU A 265 -2.26 25.62 -1.28
N PHE A 266 -0.94 25.51 -1.31
CA PHE A 266 -0.20 24.60 -0.44
C PHE A 266 1.00 25.31 0.20
N PHE A 267 1.32 24.90 1.42
CA PHE A 267 2.37 25.48 2.26
C PHE A 267 3.25 24.34 2.79
N VAL A 268 4.49 24.30 2.32
CA VAL A 268 5.52 23.34 2.75
C VAL A 268 6.35 23.92 3.91
N GLY A 269 6.95 23.06 4.73
CA GLY A 269 7.60 23.49 5.97
C GLY A 269 6.62 24.02 7.03
N ALA A 270 5.32 23.81 6.84
CA ALA A 270 4.24 24.27 7.71
C ALA A 270 3.76 23.11 8.60
N ASP A 271 4.51 22.83 9.67
CA ASP A 271 4.14 21.80 10.64
C ASP A 271 2.92 22.24 11.45
N VAL A 272 1.84 21.46 11.38
CA VAL A 272 0.63 21.70 12.16
C VAL A 272 0.83 21.17 13.57
N ASP A 273 0.62 22.03 14.55
CA ASP A 273 0.80 21.70 15.95
C ASP A 273 -0.52 21.26 16.61
N SER A 274 -1.60 22.04 16.43
CA SER A 274 -2.92 21.69 16.95
C SER A 274 -4.08 22.13 16.06
N ILE A 275 -5.24 21.50 16.26
CA ILE A 275 -6.52 21.90 15.68
C ILE A 275 -7.22 22.82 16.67
N ILE A 276 -7.69 23.97 16.17
CA ILE A 276 -8.45 24.94 16.96
C ILE A 276 -9.91 24.49 16.96
N VAL A 277 -10.43 24.10 18.13
CA VAL A 277 -11.84 23.71 18.30
C VAL A 277 -12.59 24.80 19.06
N LYS A 278 -13.66 25.34 18.47
CA LYS A 278 -14.54 26.35 19.07
C LYS A 278 -15.97 25.83 19.10
N ASN A 279 -16.59 25.79 20.28
CA ASN A 279 -17.98 25.31 20.47
C ASN A 279 -18.25 23.93 19.85
N GLY A 280 -17.29 22.99 19.99
CA GLY A 280 -17.42 21.65 19.43
C GLY A 280 -17.23 21.57 17.91
N ARG A 281 -16.76 22.64 17.25
CA ARG A 281 -16.49 22.68 15.81
C ARG A 281 -15.00 22.91 15.54
N ALA A 282 -14.41 22.19 14.60
CA ALA A 282 -13.08 22.52 14.08
C ALA A 282 -13.14 23.86 13.33
N ALA A 283 -12.39 24.84 13.81
CA ALA A 283 -12.43 26.22 13.33
C ALA A 283 -11.13 26.67 12.64
N GLY A 284 -10.12 25.81 12.61
CA GLY A 284 -8.82 26.13 12.04
C GLY A 284 -7.72 25.26 12.60
N ILE A 285 -6.49 25.66 12.31
CA ILE A 285 -5.28 25.01 12.80
C ILE A 285 -4.32 26.05 13.37
N LYS A 286 -3.45 25.59 14.26
CA LYS A 286 -2.30 26.33 14.74
C LYS A 286 -1.03 25.63 14.27
N LEU A 287 -0.14 26.37 13.62
CA LEU A 287 1.17 25.89 13.18
C LEU A 287 2.17 25.90 14.34
N ALA A 288 3.29 25.19 14.18
CA ALA A 288 4.35 25.09 15.18
C ALA A 288 5.07 26.42 15.48
N ASP A 289 4.94 27.42 14.59
CA ASP A 289 5.44 28.79 14.79
C ASP A 289 4.41 29.73 15.42
N ASP A 290 3.35 29.16 16.01
CA ASP A 290 2.18 29.83 16.59
C ASP A 290 1.24 30.55 15.60
N THR A 291 1.49 30.47 14.28
CA THR A 291 0.56 31.03 13.29
C THR A 291 -0.78 30.30 13.32
N GLU A 292 -1.89 31.04 13.46
CA GLU A 292 -3.24 30.49 13.33
C GLU A 292 -3.78 30.68 11.91
N ILE A 293 -4.43 29.63 11.40
CA ILE A 293 -5.09 29.61 10.10
C ILE A 293 -6.56 29.25 10.31
N GLU A 294 -7.45 30.09 9.79
CA GLU A 294 -8.89 29.86 9.91
C GLU A 294 -9.40 28.85 8.87
N ALA A 295 -10.27 27.93 9.32
CA ALA A 295 -11.08 27.08 8.48
C ALA A 295 -12.57 27.48 8.59
N ARG A 296 -13.13 28.05 7.52
CA ARG A 296 -14.52 28.52 7.49
C ARG A 296 -15.52 27.39 7.42
N GLU A 297 -15.18 26.27 6.78
CA GLU A 297 -16.09 25.14 6.65
C GLU A 297 -15.52 23.87 7.27
N LEU A 298 -14.32 23.43 6.86
CA LEU A 298 -13.82 22.08 7.12
C LEU A 298 -12.34 22.06 7.56
N VAL A 299 -12.01 21.14 8.46
CA VAL A 299 -10.63 20.70 8.70
C VAL A 299 -10.54 19.21 8.35
N VAL A 300 -9.55 18.82 7.55
CA VAL A 300 -9.27 17.42 7.23
C VAL A 300 -7.89 17.06 7.74
N ASP A 301 -7.83 16.08 8.63
CA ASP A 301 -6.60 15.55 9.18
C ASP A 301 -6.20 14.25 8.48
N THR A 302 -5.06 14.26 7.81
CA THR A 302 -4.50 13.09 7.12
C THR A 302 -3.31 12.48 7.85
N ALA A 303 -3.07 12.90 9.10
CA ALA A 303 -2.11 12.27 9.98
C ALA A 303 -2.64 10.97 10.59
N GLU A 304 -1.72 10.10 10.99
CA GLU A 304 -1.98 8.86 11.71
C GLU A 304 -2.87 9.13 12.95
N ILE A 305 -3.78 8.22 13.30
CA ILE A 305 -4.82 8.48 14.30
C ILE A 305 -4.27 8.85 15.68
N GLN A 306 -3.10 8.32 16.08
CA GLN A 306 -2.46 8.71 17.33
C GLN A 306 -1.96 10.14 17.28
N GLN A 307 -1.44 10.62 16.14
CA GLN A 307 -1.07 12.03 15.97
C GLN A 307 -2.32 12.92 16.01
N ALA A 308 -3.36 12.57 15.25
CA ALA A 308 -4.60 13.32 15.19
C ALA A 308 -5.22 13.50 16.59
N LEU A 309 -5.31 12.43 17.39
CA LEU A 309 -5.87 12.53 18.73
C LEU A 309 -4.88 13.14 19.75
N ASN A 310 -3.65 12.64 19.83
CA ASN A 310 -2.74 12.95 20.95
C ASN A 310 -1.94 14.23 20.73
N ARG A 311 -1.73 14.65 19.49
CA ARG A 311 -1.06 15.92 19.15
C ARG A 311 -2.07 16.97 18.72
N HIS A 312 -2.80 16.72 17.62
CA HIS A 312 -3.61 17.77 17.00
C HIS A 312 -4.85 18.13 17.84
N LEU A 313 -5.49 17.15 18.47
CA LEU A 313 -6.63 17.37 19.38
C LEU A 313 -6.25 17.35 20.86
N ARG A 314 -4.98 17.56 21.23
CA ARG A 314 -4.55 17.51 22.64
C ARG A 314 -5.29 18.51 23.54
N ASP A 315 -5.66 19.66 22.98
CA ASP A 315 -6.31 20.77 23.70
C ASP A 315 -7.85 20.63 23.70
N TYR A 316 -8.39 19.57 23.06
CA TYR A 316 -9.80 19.22 23.07
C TYR A 316 -10.06 17.94 23.86
N GLN A 317 -11.10 17.95 24.69
CA GLN A 317 -11.49 16.79 25.50
C GLN A 317 -12.25 15.76 24.65
N VAL A 318 -11.51 15.03 23.81
CA VAL A 318 -12.01 13.80 23.17
C VAL A 318 -12.36 12.78 24.25
N ASN A 319 -13.45 12.03 24.05
CA ASN A 319 -13.90 11.00 24.98
C ASN A 319 -12.71 10.09 25.42
N PRO A 320 -12.40 9.96 26.72
CA PRO A 320 -11.29 9.16 27.21
C PRO A 320 -11.32 7.69 26.76
N VAL A 321 -12.51 7.13 26.53
CA VAL A 321 -12.68 5.76 26.02
C VAL A 321 -12.15 5.65 24.59
N ILE A 322 -12.41 6.65 23.73
CA ILE A 322 -11.89 6.70 22.35
C ILE A 322 -10.35 6.75 22.38
N ARG A 323 -9.77 7.66 23.18
CA ARG A 323 -8.31 7.77 23.34
C ARG A 323 -7.68 6.46 23.84
N ARG A 324 -8.32 5.81 24.82
CA ARG A 324 -7.87 4.50 25.33
C ARG A 324 -7.93 3.42 24.27
N LYS A 325 -8.98 3.36 23.44
CA LYS A 325 -9.08 2.36 22.38
C LYS A 325 -8.01 2.58 21.30
N VAL A 326 -7.81 3.82 20.87
CA VAL A 326 -6.77 4.17 19.88
C VAL A 326 -5.36 3.85 20.39
N SER A 327 -5.06 4.07 21.68
CA SER A 327 -3.76 3.71 22.25
C SER A 327 -3.52 2.20 22.43
N LYS A 328 -4.51 1.36 22.08
CA LYS A 328 -4.46 -0.11 22.14
C LYS A 328 -4.54 -0.75 20.76
N LEU A 329 -4.47 0.04 19.70
CA LEU A 329 -4.31 -0.48 18.34
C LEU A 329 -2.97 -1.20 18.20
N ILE A 330 -2.96 -2.24 17.39
CA ILE A 330 -1.83 -3.14 17.12
C ILE A 330 -1.11 -2.66 15.85
N TYR A 331 0.23 -2.68 15.90
CA TYR A 331 1.17 -2.22 14.86
C TYR A 331 2.38 -3.17 14.72
N ASP A 332 2.24 -4.45 15.10
CA ASP A 332 3.38 -5.35 15.26
C ASP A 332 3.69 -6.22 14.04
N THR A 333 2.77 -6.29 13.08
CA THR A 333 2.94 -7.05 11.82
C THR A 333 3.22 -6.17 10.61
N GLY A 334 2.90 -4.87 10.71
CA GLY A 334 3.01 -3.85 9.66
C GLY A 334 4.43 -3.49 9.18
N ALA A 335 5.47 -3.81 9.96
CA ALA A 335 6.83 -3.32 9.76
C ALA A 335 7.57 -4.07 8.65
N VAL A 336 8.38 -3.35 7.87
CA VAL A 336 9.06 -3.88 6.67
C VAL A 336 10.52 -3.41 6.60
N LEU A 337 11.37 -4.24 6.00
CA LEU A 337 12.64 -3.80 5.42
C LEU A 337 12.36 -3.50 3.93
N TRP A 338 12.24 -2.21 3.60
CA TRP A 338 11.72 -1.81 2.29
C TRP A 338 12.27 -0.44 1.85
N GLY A 339 12.47 -0.26 0.55
CA GLY A 339 12.78 1.06 -0.01
C GLY A 339 14.27 1.39 -0.11
N GLY A 340 14.56 2.42 -0.91
CA GLY A 340 15.90 2.94 -1.18
C GLY A 340 16.77 2.10 -2.14
N GLY A 341 16.50 0.80 -2.22
CA GLY A 341 16.99 -0.11 -3.27
C GLY A 341 18.46 -0.51 -3.14
N ILE A 342 18.86 -1.42 -4.04
CA ILE A 342 20.24 -1.85 -4.25
C ILE A 342 20.57 -1.58 -5.72
N ALA A 343 21.72 -0.98 -5.98
CA ALA A 343 22.24 -0.70 -7.31
C ALA A 343 23.34 -1.69 -7.68
N PHE A 344 23.36 -2.13 -8.93
CA PHE A 344 24.24 -3.19 -9.42
C PHE A 344 24.86 -2.85 -10.77
N HIS A 345 25.99 -3.49 -11.07
CA HIS A 345 26.64 -3.41 -12.37
C HIS A 345 25.88 -4.19 -13.44
N ASP A 346 25.45 -5.41 -13.11
CA ASP A 346 24.73 -6.33 -13.98
C ASP A 346 23.39 -6.73 -13.33
N LEU A 347 22.35 -6.96 -14.14
CA LEU A 347 21.07 -7.46 -13.66
C LEU A 347 21.21 -8.84 -12.99
N PRO A 348 20.32 -9.19 -12.04
CA PRO A 348 20.22 -10.55 -11.54
C PRO A 348 19.98 -11.57 -12.67
N GLN A 349 20.80 -12.61 -12.72
CA GLN A 349 20.73 -13.70 -13.69
C GLN A 349 20.09 -14.92 -13.03
N TYR A 350 18.76 -14.94 -13.02
CA TYR A 350 18.01 -16.04 -12.41
C TYR A 350 18.17 -17.35 -13.20
N GLU A 351 18.53 -18.44 -12.53
CA GLU A 351 18.63 -19.77 -13.15
C GLU A 351 17.28 -20.22 -13.71
N ALA A 352 16.19 -19.85 -13.04
CA ALA A 352 14.81 -20.16 -13.44
C ALA A 352 14.39 -19.52 -14.79
N THR A 353 15.22 -18.66 -15.39
CA THR A 353 15.01 -18.20 -16.77
C THR A 353 15.10 -19.33 -17.79
N ALA A 354 15.81 -20.42 -17.48
CA ALA A 354 15.81 -21.64 -18.29
C ALA A 354 14.44 -22.33 -18.30
N TRP A 355 13.65 -22.19 -17.24
CA TRP A 355 12.28 -22.72 -17.13
C TRP A 355 11.25 -21.82 -17.81
N ASN A 356 11.37 -20.51 -17.63
CA ASN A 356 10.50 -19.52 -18.28
C ASN A 356 11.24 -18.20 -18.50
N THR A 357 11.51 -17.85 -19.76
CA THR A 357 12.26 -16.64 -20.12
C THR A 357 11.51 -15.34 -19.76
N LYS A 358 10.17 -15.40 -19.62
CA LYS A 358 9.35 -14.23 -19.24
C LYS A 358 9.51 -13.82 -17.78
N LEU A 359 10.18 -14.61 -16.95
CA LEU A 359 10.56 -14.23 -15.58
C LEU A 359 11.25 -12.85 -15.54
N THR A 360 12.12 -12.59 -16.51
CA THR A 360 12.84 -11.31 -16.64
C THR A 360 11.95 -10.14 -17.09
N GLN A 361 10.64 -10.33 -17.20
CA GLN A 361 9.69 -9.27 -17.54
C GLN A 361 8.73 -8.97 -16.39
N ALA A 362 8.80 -9.71 -15.28
CA ALA A 362 7.91 -9.54 -14.13
C ALA A 362 8.12 -8.18 -13.46
N ARG A 363 7.03 -7.49 -13.10
CA ARG A 363 7.12 -6.26 -12.29
C ARG A 363 7.56 -6.56 -10.86
N TRP A 364 7.23 -7.74 -10.34
CA TRP A 364 7.58 -8.17 -8.99
C TRP A 364 8.00 -9.63 -8.98
N ILE A 365 9.10 -9.97 -8.33
CA ILE A 365 9.64 -11.33 -8.28
C ILE A 365 9.76 -11.76 -6.82
N PHE A 366 9.12 -12.86 -6.46
CA PHE A 366 9.19 -13.49 -5.15
C PHE A 366 10.24 -14.61 -5.15
N MET A 367 11.01 -14.70 -4.08
CA MET A 367 12.06 -15.69 -3.86
C MET A 367 11.74 -16.46 -2.59
N GLY A 368 11.49 -17.76 -2.74
CA GLY A 368 11.20 -18.63 -1.62
C GLY A 368 10.86 -20.04 -2.05
N ASP A 369 11.07 -21.00 -1.15
CA ASP A 369 10.79 -22.40 -1.40
C ASP A 369 9.34 -22.81 -1.03
N THR A 370 9.09 -24.10 -1.06
CA THR A 370 7.76 -24.69 -0.85
C THR A 370 7.56 -25.23 0.57
N ASP A 371 8.45 -24.91 1.50
CA ASP A 371 8.37 -25.32 2.90
C ASP A 371 7.42 -24.39 3.68
N ILE A 372 6.13 -24.60 3.41
CA ILE A 372 5.05 -23.79 3.98
C ILE A 372 4.96 -23.90 5.50
N ASP A 373 5.42 -25.02 6.09
CA ASP A 373 5.44 -25.21 7.54
C ASP A 373 6.54 -24.35 8.17
N PHE A 374 7.72 -24.27 7.56
CA PHE A 374 8.75 -23.32 8.00
C PHE A 374 8.28 -21.89 7.84
N LEU A 375 7.70 -21.51 6.68
CA LEU A 375 7.18 -20.16 6.43
C LEU A 375 6.17 -19.73 7.52
N TRP A 376 5.25 -20.64 7.84
CA TRP A 376 4.20 -20.45 8.83
C TRP A 376 4.72 -20.39 10.27
N ARG A 377 5.52 -21.37 10.70
CA ARG A 377 5.85 -21.57 12.13
C ARG A 377 7.14 -20.90 12.55
N GLU A 378 8.18 -21.07 11.74
CA GLU A 378 9.55 -20.75 12.13
C GLU A 378 9.99 -19.41 11.56
N TYR A 379 9.81 -19.19 10.26
CA TYR A 379 10.23 -17.95 9.59
C TYR A 379 9.56 -16.73 10.19
N SER A 380 8.23 -16.77 10.36
CA SER A 380 7.46 -15.67 10.94
C SER A 380 8.01 -15.26 12.31
N TYR A 381 8.35 -16.25 13.16
CA TYR A 381 8.99 -16.00 14.45
C TYR A 381 10.40 -15.45 14.29
N GLN A 382 11.27 -16.12 13.53
CA GLN A 382 12.67 -15.72 13.34
C GLN A 382 12.79 -14.29 12.77
N ASN A 383 11.96 -13.96 11.79
CA ASN A 383 11.97 -12.67 11.10
C ASN A 383 11.55 -11.52 12.02
N MET A 384 10.53 -11.70 12.86
CA MET A 384 10.15 -10.72 13.90
C MET A 384 11.18 -10.59 15.03
N HIS A 385 12.05 -11.58 15.18
CA HIS A 385 13.10 -11.63 16.20
C HIS A 385 14.50 -11.33 15.65
N ILE A 386 14.60 -10.76 14.44
CA ILE A 386 15.88 -10.28 13.90
C ILE A 386 16.56 -9.35 14.91
N ARG A 387 17.82 -9.64 15.22
CA ARG A 387 18.72 -8.87 16.09
C ARG A 387 20.12 -8.89 15.45
N PRO A 388 21.04 -8.00 15.86
CA PRO A 388 22.43 -8.07 15.41
C PRO A 388 23.02 -9.48 15.49
N GLY A 389 23.49 -10.01 14.37
CA GLY A 389 24.04 -11.36 14.24
C GLY A 389 23.03 -12.52 14.33
N HIS A 390 21.73 -12.23 14.39
CA HIS A 390 20.66 -13.22 14.46
C HIS A 390 19.62 -12.97 13.36
N TRP A 391 19.77 -13.72 12.27
CA TRP A 391 18.91 -13.68 11.09
C TRP A 391 18.21 -15.02 10.89
N PRO A 392 17.08 -15.06 10.15
CA PRO A 392 16.42 -16.30 9.81
C PRO A 392 17.34 -17.29 9.08
N GLU A 393 17.08 -18.59 9.24
CA GLU A 393 17.85 -19.66 8.58
C GLU A 393 17.85 -19.52 7.04
N LYS A 394 16.68 -19.18 6.49
CA LYS A 394 16.44 -18.81 5.09
C LYS A 394 15.46 -17.64 5.05
N MET A 395 15.52 -16.82 4.00
CA MET A 395 14.65 -15.65 3.86
C MET A 395 13.68 -15.76 2.69
N TYR A 396 12.46 -15.25 2.92
CA TYR A 396 11.48 -15.05 1.88
C TYR A 396 11.49 -13.57 1.51
N MET A 397 12.01 -13.26 0.34
CA MET A 397 12.23 -11.89 -0.11
C MET A 397 11.62 -11.65 -1.48
N SER A 398 11.49 -10.37 -1.83
CA SER A 398 11.02 -9.99 -3.15
C SER A 398 11.89 -8.92 -3.79
N GLU A 399 11.90 -8.90 -5.12
CA GLU A 399 12.58 -7.91 -5.96
C GLU A 399 11.57 -7.18 -6.84
N SER A 400 11.67 -5.85 -6.85
CA SER A 400 11.06 -4.96 -7.84
C SER A 400 12.16 -4.37 -8.75
N PRO A 401 12.31 -4.85 -10.00
CA PRO A 401 13.41 -4.49 -10.90
C PRO A 401 13.17 -3.15 -11.62
N ASN A 402 13.24 -2.07 -10.86
CA ASN A 402 12.84 -0.72 -11.29
C ASN A 402 13.55 -0.23 -12.56
N SER A 403 14.88 -0.30 -12.60
CA SER A 403 15.66 0.15 -13.76
C SER A 403 15.42 -0.65 -15.04
N ARG A 404 14.84 -1.86 -14.92
CA ARG A 404 14.45 -2.67 -16.08
C ARG A 404 13.11 -2.21 -16.65
N VAL A 405 12.20 -1.78 -15.78
CA VAL A 405 10.88 -1.25 -16.16
C VAL A 405 10.99 0.18 -16.68
N ASP A 406 11.73 1.03 -15.96
CA ASP A 406 12.09 2.39 -16.38
C ASP A 406 13.62 2.56 -16.39
N PRO A 407 14.26 2.43 -17.56
CA PRO A 407 15.70 2.66 -17.72
C PRO A 407 16.17 4.05 -17.27
N GLY A 408 15.27 5.04 -17.19
CA GLY A 408 15.59 6.39 -16.72
C GLY A 408 15.91 6.47 -15.23
N CYS A 409 15.61 5.43 -14.45
CA CYS A 409 15.87 5.41 -13.01
C CYS A 409 17.31 5.03 -12.64
N ALA A 410 18.16 4.66 -13.60
CA ALA A 410 19.56 4.34 -13.37
C ALA A 410 20.49 4.94 -14.45
N PRO A 411 21.78 5.15 -14.15
CA PRO A 411 22.77 5.51 -15.17
C PRO A 411 22.86 4.46 -16.29
N GLN A 412 23.28 4.88 -17.48
CA GLN A 412 23.40 3.99 -18.63
C GLN A 412 24.28 2.76 -18.32
N GLY A 413 23.75 1.56 -18.57
CA GLY A 413 24.44 0.29 -18.32
C GLY A 413 24.61 -0.05 -16.84
N LYS A 414 23.84 0.60 -15.95
CA LYS A 414 23.75 0.28 -14.53
C LYS A 414 22.30 -0.01 -14.18
N HIS A 415 22.12 -0.73 -13.08
CA HIS A 415 20.82 -1.25 -12.69
C HIS A 415 20.54 -0.96 -11.23
N GLN A 416 19.27 -0.96 -10.89
CA GLN A 416 18.79 -0.97 -9.52
C GLN A 416 17.46 -1.71 -9.42
N SER A 417 17.26 -2.27 -8.24
CA SER A 417 16.00 -2.89 -7.81
C SER A 417 15.69 -2.50 -6.38
N LEU A 418 14.39 -2.42 -6.08
CA LEU A 418 13.93 -2.44 -4.71
C LEU A 418 13.90 -3.89 -4.23
N VAL A 419 14.44 -4.13 -3.04
CA VAL A 419 14.33 -5.42 -2.34
C VAL A 419 13.44 -5.22 -1.12
N GLY A 420 12.47 -6.12 -0.95
CA GLY A 420 11.51 -6.07 0.13
C GLY A 420 11.50 -7.36 0.95
N ILE A 421 11.57 -7.20 2.27
CA ILE A 421 11.28 -8.26 3.25
C ILE A 421 10.19 -7.74 4.18
N ALA A 422 9.10 -8.47 4.27
CA ALA A 422 7.96 -8.09 5.09
C ALA A 422 8.03 -8.68 6.50
N ALA A 423 7.12 -8.28 7.38
CA ALA A 423 7.00 -8.76 8.76
C ALA A 423 8.30 -8.64 9.59
N PHE A 424 9.00 -7.53 9.42
CA PHE A 424 10.22 -7.18 10.15
C PHE A 424 9.89 -6.75 11.60
N PRO A 425 10.86 -6.75 12.53
CA PRO A 425 10.60 -6.32 13.91
C PRO A 425 10.11 -4.86 13.96
N PRO A 426 9.05 -4.56 14.74
CA PRO A 426 8.63 -3.18 15.01
C PRO A 426 9.78 -2.27 15.44
N ALA A 427 9.78 -1.02 14.97
CA ALA A 427 10.88 -0.08 15.21
C ALA A 427 11.24 0.10 16.70
N SER A 428 10.28 -0.02 17.63
CA SER A 428 10.51 0.11 19.07
C SER A 428 11.16 -1.11 19.74
N TRP A 429 11.27 -2.25 19.05
CA TRP A 429 11.76 -3.50 19.63
C TRP A 429 13.28 -3.58 19.74
N LEU A 430 13.98 -2.71 19.02
CA LEU A 430 15.43 -2.55 19.09
C LEU A 430 15.75 -1.06 19.32
N ASN A 431 16.90 -0.81 19.94
CA ASN A 431 17.45 0.54 20.04
C ASN A 431 18.17 0.95 18.75
N GLU A 432 18.53 2.23 18.64
CA GLU A 432 19.19 2.79 17.45
C GLU A 432 20.49 2.05 17.09
N THR A 433 21.32 1.70 18.06
CA THR A 433 22.62 1.03 17.79
C THR A 433 22.40 -0.35 17.20
N GLU A 434 21.41 -1.09 17.71
CA GLU A 434 21.04 -2.40 17.20
C GLU A 434 20.49 -2.28 15.75
N TRP A 435 19.63 -1.30 15.48
CA TRP A 435 19.12 -1.05 14.13
C TRP A 435 20.22 -0.69 13.12
N GLN A 436 21.19 0.13 13.53
CA GLN A 436 22.35 0.45 12.68
C GLN A 436 23.18 -0.79 12.36
N GLN A 437 23.28 -1.74 13.29
CA GLN A 437 24.00 -2.99 13.06
C GLN A 437 23.21 -3.94 12.16
N VAL A 438 21.91 -4.12 12.39
CA VAL A 438 21.01 -4.88 11.50
C VAL A 438 21.08 -4.34 10.07
N LYS A 439 21.05 -3.02 9.88
CA LYS A 439 21.16 -2.40 8.55
C LYS A 439 22.47 -2.71 7.84
N LYS A 440 23.59 -2.78 8.56
CA LYS A 440 24.90 -3.15 8.00
C LYS A 440 24.96 -4.61 7.56
N GLU A 441 24.34 -5.49 8.33
CA GLU A 441 24.29 -6.94 8.06
C GLU A 441 23.31 -7.28 6.93
N ALA A 442 22.22 -6.52 6.80
CA ALA A 442 21.11 -6.82 5.90
C ALA A 442 21.52 -7.09 4.45
N VAL A 443 22.46 -6.31 3.91
CA VAL A 443 22.90 -6.47 2.52
C VAL A 443 23.60 -7.81 2.32
N ASP A 444 24.51 -8.18 3.23
CA ASP A 444 25.29 -9.41 3.11
C ASP A 444 24.36 -10.64 3.27
N GLU A 445 23.40 -10.59 4.20
CA GLU A 445 22.40 -11.66 4.37
C GLU A 445 21.44 -11.75 3.17
N ILE A 446 20.96 -10.63 2.65
CA ILE A 446 20.12 -10.60 1.44
C ILE A 446 20.86 -11.20 0.25
N LEU A 447 22.13 -10.83 0.03
CA LEU A 447 22.91 -11.37 -1.09
C LEU A 447 23.17 -12.87 -0.92
N LYS A 448 23.35 -13.36 0.30
CA LYS A 448 23.49 -14.81 0.59
C LYS A 448 22.25 -15.57 0.12
N GLU A 449 21.05 -15.10 0.44
CA GLU A 449 19.80 -15.72 -0.02
C GLU A 449 19.60 -15.52 -1.53
N TRP A 450 19.85 -14.32 -2.06
CA TRP A 450 19.63 -14.01 -3.47
C TRP A 450 20.49 -14.86 -4.41
N GLN A 451 21.73 -15.19 -4.00
CA GLN A 451 22.63 -16.08 -4.76
C GLN A 451 22.08 -17.50 -4.95
N CYS A 452 21.15 -17.96 -4.10
CA CYS A 452 20.47 -19.24 -4.30
C CYS A 452 19.60 -19.26 -5.57
N TYR A 453 19.19 -18.09 -6.07
CA TYR A 453 18.31 -17.95 -7.23
C TYR A 453 19.02 -17.27 -8.42
N ALA A 454 19.93 -16.34 -8.14
CA ALA A 454 20.71 -15.58 -9.12
C ALA A 454 22.20 -15.54 -8.69
N PRO A 455 23.02 -16.53 -9.08
CA PRO A 455 24.39 -16.70 -8.59
C PRO A 455 25.33 -15.51 -8.84
N ASN A 456 25.03 -14.64 -9.80
CA ASN A 456 25.82 -13.44 -10.07
C ASN A 456 25.59 -12.30 -9.06
N MET A 457 24.60 -12.42 -8.17
CA MET A 457 24.27 -11.41 -7.15
C MET A 457 25.24 -11.44 -5.98
N THR A 458 26.51 -11.16 -6.28
CA THR A 458 27.60 -11.09 -5.31
C THR A 458 27.88 -9.65 -4.89
N LYS A 459 28.68 -9.46 -3.84
CA LYS A 459 29.11 -8.14 -3.38
C LYS A 459 29.86 -7.34 -4.46
N ASP A 460 30.59 -8.03 -5.34
CA ASP A 460 31.31 -7.40 -6.46
C ASP A 460 30.37 -6.82 -7.52
N ASN A 461 29.13 -7.32 -7.60
CA ASN A 461 28.11 -6.75 -8.48
C ASN A 461 27.43 -5.51 -7.87
N VAL A 462 27.51 -5.30 -6.55
CA VAL A 462 26.82 -4.20 -5.85
C VAL A 462 27.61 -2.91 -5.95
N ILE A 463 26.94 -1.85 -6.41
CA ILE A 463 27.46 -0.47 -6.48
C ILE A 463 27.20 0.25 -5.16
N ALA A 464 25.95 0.20 -4.71
CA ALA A 464 25.47 0.90 -3.52
C ALA A 464 24.15 0.28 -3.05
N SER A 465 23.82 0.45 -1.77
CA SER A 465 22.57 0.00 -1.18
C SER A 465 22.08 1.03 -0.17
N ASN A 466 20.76 1.25 -0.13
CA ASN A 466 20.13 2.08 0.89
C ASN A 466 18.85 1.41 1.40
N LEU A 467 18.97 0.18 1.88
CA LEU A 467 17.87 -0.53 2.53
C LEU A 467 17.39 0.25 3.74
N ARG A 468 16.07 0.40 3.90
CA ARG A 468 15.50 1.10 5.05
C ARG A 468 14.86 0.12 6.00
N THR A 469 15.25 0.27 7.26
CA THR A 469 14.71 -0.47 8.39
C THR A 469 13.40 0.17 8.86
N PRO A 470 12.59 -0.55 9.66
CA PRO A 470 11.44 0.04 10.36
C PRO A 470 11.77 1.31 11.15
N TYR A 471 12.97 1.37 11.75
CA TYR A 471 13.47 2.56 12.44
C TYR A 471 13.70 3.75 11.50
N ASP A 472 14.31 3.51 10.33
CA ASP A 472 14.49 4.54 9.30
C ASP A 472 13.13 5.07 8.80
N HIS A 473 12.16 4.18 8.56
CA HIS A 473 10.81 4.57 8.14
C HIS A 473 10.15 5.50 9.16
N ARG A 474 10.15 5.12 10.44
CA ARG A 474 9.63 5.97 11.53
C ARG A 474 10.32 7.34 11.59
N GLY A 475 11.64 7.36 11.39
CA GLY A 475 12.42 8.60 11.43
C GLY A 475 12.07 9.58 10.30
N ILE A 476 11.71 9.06 9.12
CA ILE A 476 11.41 9.87 7.93
C ILE A 476 9.96 10.36 7.93
N ASN A 477 9.02 9.56 8.43
CA ASN A 477 7.63 9.95 8.52
C ASN A 477 7.05 9.50 9.87
N CYS A 478 6.65 10.47 10.69
CA CYS A 478 6.08 10.21 12.00
C CYS A 478 4.72 9.49 11.97
N ASN A 479 4.11 9.34 10.78
CA ASN A 479 2.93 8.52 10.57
C ASN A 479 3.26 7.02 10.41
N TYR A 480 4.52 6.65 10.20
CA TYR A 480 4.96 5.25 10.17
C TYR A 480 5.24 4.75 11.59
N VAL A 481 4.16 4.63 12.38
CA VAL A 481 4.20 4.02 13.71
C VAL A 481 4.77 2.61 13.59
N GLU A 482 5.72 2.27 14.45
CA GLU A 482 6.51 1.02 14.36
C GLU A 482 7.25 0.77 13.03
N GLY A 483 7.31 1.76 12.13
CA GLY A 483 7.87 1.58 10.79
C GLY A 483 6.87 0.98 9.78
N SER A 484 5.58 0.87 10.15
CA SER A 484 4.52 0.37 9.29
C SER A 484 4.03 1.46 8.33
N PRO A 485 4.07 1.26 7.00
CA PRO A 485 3.48 2.19 6.04
C PRO A 485 1.93 2.13 6.01
N ASN A 486 1.32 1.14 6.65
CA ASN A 486 -0.13 0.91 6.65
C ASN A 486 -0.83 1.43 7.92
N GLY A 487 -0.14 2.17 8.80
CA GLY A 487 -0.75 2.52 10.09
C GLY A 487 -1.07 1.26 10.91
N PRO A 488 -2.23 1.19 11.62
CA PRO A 488 -2.64 0.01 12.37
C PRO A 488 -2.71 -1.24 11.49
N ASP A 489 -2.34 -2.39 12.04
CA ASP A 489 -2.31 -3.68 11.35
C ASP A 489 -3.66 -4.06 10.72
N LEU A 490 -3.61 -4.86 9.64
CA LEU A 490 -4.74 -5.22 8.79
C LEU A 490 -5.56 -6.40 9.35
N LEU A 491 -5.74 -6.43 10.66
CA LEU A 491 -6.50 -7.45 11.38
C LEU A 491 -8.01 -7.25 11.16
N PRO A 492 -8.83 -8.33 11.20
CA PRO A 492 -10.30 -8.19 11.15
C PRO A 492 -10.88 -7.25 12.22
N SER A 493 -10.22 -7.15 13.37
CA SER A 493 -10.60 -6.22 14.46
C SER A 493 -10.24 -4.75 14.21
N GLN A 494 -9.44 -4.46 13.18
CA GLN A 494 -8.97 -3.12 12.81
C GLN A 494 -9.22 -2.82 11.31
N TRP A 495 -10.25 -3.45 10.72
CA TRP A 495 -10.63 -3.33 9.32
C TRP A 495 -12.10 -2.89 9.14
N GLY A 496 -12.41 -2.24 8.01
CA GLY A 496 -13.77 -1.86 7.64
C GLY A 496 -14.47 -1.03 8.72
N ARG A 497 -15.65 -1.46 9.16
CA ARG A 497 -16.44 -0.80 10.23
C ARG A 497 -15.72 -0.73 11.58
N ASN A 498 -14.61 -1.45 11.75
CA ASN A 498 -13.80 -1.43 12.95
C ASN A 498 -12.53 -0.58 12.80
N ARG A 499 -12.28 0.07 11.65
CA ARG A 499 -11.02 0.79 11.39
C ARG A 499 -11.16 2.31 11.56
N PRO A 500 -10.29 2.98 12.35
CA PRO A 500 -9.32 2.39 13.28
C PRO A 500 -10.02 1.75 14.48
N ILE A 501 -11.19 2.29 14.84
CA ILE A 501 -12.15 1.74 15.81
C ILE A 501 -13.57 2.11 15.34
N PRO A 502 -14.63 1.43 15.79
CA PRO A 502 -15.99 1.70 15.34
C PRO A 502 -16.44 3.15 15.49
N GLU A 503 -16.05 3.83 16.57
CA GLU A 503 -16.42 5.23 16.81
C GLU A 503 -15.84 6.23 15.81
N LEU A 504 -14.79 5.84 15.08
CA LEU A 504 -14.07 6.70 14.14
C LEU A 504 -14.15 6.18 12.70
N ALA A 505 -14.78 5.02 12.47
CA ALA A 505 -14.82 4.36 11.16
C ALA A 505 -15.61 5.09 10.08
N GLN A 506 -16.37 6.12 10.48
CA GLN A 506 -17.06 7.03 9.57
C GLN A 506 -16.30 8.35 9.40
N TYR A 507 -14.97 8.32 9.55
CA TYR A 507 -14.05 9.42 9.23
C TYR A 507 -14.25 10.70 10.07
N GLN A 508 -14.95 10.63 11.21
CA GLN A 508 -15.22 11.78 12.08
C GLN A 508 -14.89 11.48 13.53
N VAL A 509 -14.54 12.52 14.30
CA VAL A 509 -14.35 12.44 15.75
C VAL A 509 -15.66 12.84 16.43
N PRO A 510 -16.32 11.95 17.20
CA PRO A 510 -17.53 12.29 17.92
C PRO A 510 -17.37 13.52 18.81
N GLY A 511 -18.26 14.50 18.62
CA GLY A 511 -18.23 15.77 19.33
C GLY A 511 -17.30 16.83 18.75
N VAL A 512 -16.71 16.62 17.56
CA VAL A 512 -15.98 17.67 16.81
C VAL A 512 -16.58 17.79 15.40
N ASP A 513 -17.49 18.74 15.24
CA ASP A 513 -18.11 19.04 13.96
C ASP A 513 -17.09 19.56 12.95
N ASN A 514 -17.28 19.17 11.69
CA ASN A 514 -16.46 19.56 10.54
C ASN A 514 -14.98 19.16 10.58
N LEU A 515 -14.61 18.25 11.49
CA LEU A 515 -13.33 17.54 11.44
C LEU A 515 -13.50 16.21 10.71
N TRP A 516 -12.66 15.98 9.71
CA TRP A 516 -12.58 14.73 8.95
C TRP A 516 -11.22 14.07 9.12
N LEU A 517 -11.20 12.75 9.15
CA LEU A 517 -10.00 11.92 9.25
C LEU A 517 -9.81 11.15 7.95
N ALA A 518 -8.60 11.09 7.39
CA ALA A 518 -8.37 10.39 6.12
C ALA A 518 -6.96 9.79 5.95
N SER A 519 -6.28 9.45 7.04
CA SER A 519 -4.98 8.78 7.00
C SER A 519 -5.09 7.28 6.71
N SER A 520 -3.95 6.58 6.61
CA SER A 520 -3.90 5.11 6.54
C SER A 520 -4.52 4.41 7.75
N SER A 521 -4.73 5.13 8.86
CA SER A 521 -5.49 4.62 10.01
C SER A 521 -7.00 4.50 9.73
N GLN A 522 -7.49 5.03 8.60
CA GLN A 522 -8.88 4.89 8.16
C GLN A 522 -9.03 3.74 7.16
N HIS A 523 -10.27 3.31 6.93
CA HIS A 523 -10.57 2.33 5.90
C HIS A 523 -10.21 2.85 4.50
N CYS A 524 -9.46 2.11 3.66
CA CYS A 524 -9.01 0.71 3.81
C CYS A 524 -7.50 0.50 4.07
N SER A 525 -6.75 1.55 4.47
CA SER A 525 -5.30 1.53 4.74
C SER A 525 -4.33 1.27 3.59
N ILE A 526 -4.67 0.38 2.67
CA ILE A 526 -3.72 -0.20 1.73
C ILE A 526 -3.48 0.70 0.52
N GLY A 527 -2.22 0.73 0.09
CA GLY A 527 -1.81 1.29 -1.20
C GLY A 527 -1.85 2.82 -1.30
N THR A 528 -1.45 3.32 -2.47
CA THR A 528 -1.37 4.76 -2.78
C THR A 528 -2.50 5.25 -3.66
N GLN A 529 -3.48 4.41 -3.98
CA GLN A 529 -4.56 4.69 -4.94
C GLN A 529 -5.65 5.63 -4.39
N GLY A 530 -5.50 6.12 -3.17
CA GLY A 530 -6.51 6.95 -2.51
C GLY A 530 -7.66 6.17 -1.89
N TYR A 531 -7.46 4.90 -1.53
CA TYR A 531 -8.49 4.08 -0.88
C TYR A 531 -8.87 4.54 0.55
N CYS A 532 -8.16 5.51 1.13
CA CYS A 532 -8.61 6.18 2.36
C CYS A 532 -9.34 7.50 2.03
N ALA A 533 -8.82 8.25 1.07
CA ALA A 533 -9.32 9.55 0.68
C ALA A 533 -10.64 9.50 -0.09
N TYR A 534 -10.79 8.62 -1.06
CA TYR A 534 -11.97 8.57 -1.92
C TYR A 534 -13.23 8.11 -1.17
N PRO A 535 -13.19 7.05 -0.33
CA PRO A 535 -14.29 6.73 0.59
C PRO A 535 -14.64 7.85 1.57
N CYS A 536 -13.63 8.53 2.13
CA CYS A 536 -13.85 9.69 2.99
C CYS A 536 -14.57 10.81 2.21
N TYR A 537 -14.13 11.12 0.99
CA TYR A 537 -14.78 12.08 0.11
C TYR A 537 -16.24 11.71 -0.18
N LYS A 538 -16.56 10.43 -0.39
CA LYS A 538 -17.95 9.98 -0.55
C LYS A 538 -18.84 10.38 0.63
N ARG A 539 -18.36 10.18 1.87
CA ARG A 539 -19.09 10.63 3.07
C ARG A 539 -19.16 12.16 3.16
N MET A 540 -18.09 12.86 2.81
CA MET A 540 -18.08 14.33 2.78
C MET A 540 -19.09 14.87 1.76
N ALA A 541 -19.09 14.36 0.54
CA ALA A 541 -19.97 14.80 -0.53
C ALA A 541 -21.45 14.52 -0.23
N GLN A 542 -21.75 13.41 0.44
CA GLN A 542 -23.11 13.14 0.93
C GLN A 542 -23.53 14.13 2.02
N LYS A 543 -22.65 14.41 3.00
CA LYS A 543 -22.96 15.27 4.15
C LYS A 543 -23.04 16.75 3.78
N HIS A 544 -22.23 17.20 2.82
CA HIS A 544 -22.09 18.61 2.44
C HIS A 544 -22.66 18.93 1.05
N ASP A 545 -23.37 17.98 0.42
CA ASP A 545 -23.95 18.10 -0.93
C ASP A 545 -22.94 18.56 -2.00
N LEU A 546 -21.76 17.95 -1.99
CA LEU A 546 -20.69 18.22 -2.97
C LEU A 546 -20.86 17.36 -4.23
N TRP A 547 -20.10 17.68 -5.28
CA TRP A 547 -20.04 16.93 -6.54
C TRP A 547 -19.75 15.43 -6.35
N LYS A 548 -20.55 14.56 -6.96
CA LYS A 548 -20.48 13.09 -6.82
C LYS A 548 -20.05 12.44 -8.14
N PRO A 549 -18.74 12.32 -8.45
CA PRO A 549 -18.26 11.77 -9.74
C PRO A 549 -18.79 10.39 -10.09
N TRP A 550 -19.11 9.59 -9.07
CA TRP A 550 -19.60 8.23 -9.26
C TRP A 550 -21.07 8.17 -9.72
N GLU A 551 -21.86 9.24 -9.56
CA GLU A 551 -23.26 9.25 -10.03
C GLU A 551 -23.36 9.44 -11.55
N SER A 552 -22.31 9.98 -12.19
CA SER A 552 -22.25 10.16 -13.66
C SER A 552 -21.61 8.99 -14.40
N ARG A 553 -21.16 7.95 -13.68
CA ARG A 553 -20.59 6.73 -14.29
C ARG A 553 -21.75 5.77 -14.55
N GLU A 554 -22.05 5.49 -15.81
CA GLU A 554 -22.86 4.30 -16.13
C GLU A 554 -22.06 3.08 -15.63
N ILE A 555 -22.65 2.33 -14.69
CA ILE A 555 -22.03 1.15 -14.05
C ILE A 555 -22.03 -0.02 -15.03
#